data_AF-A0A505D9S6-F1
#
_entry.id   AF-A0A505D9S6-F1
#
_cell.length_a   1.000
_cell.length_b   1.000
_cell.length_c   1.000
_cell.angle_alpha   90.00
_cell.angle_beta   90.00
_cell.angle_gamma   90.00
#
_symmetry.space_group_name_H-M   'P 1'
#
loop_
_entity.id
_entity.type
_entity.pdbx_description
1 polymer ?
#
loop_
_entity_poly.entity_id
_entity_poly.type
_entity_poly.pdbx_seq_one_letter_code
_entity_poly.pdbx_strand_id
1 'polypeptide(L)' 'MEQLPESVDRDILEERIIPALKTIRETLGCTLHQALDVFAQRYEELRRDRPDDFDLSRDEYGRDFYS' A
#
# COMPACT_ATOMS: atom_id res chain seq x y z
N MET A 1 9.23 -10.95 -8.50
CA MET A 1 8.60 -10.10 -7.47
C MET A 1 8.26 -10.98 -6.31
N GLU A 2 8.74 -10.64 -5.12
CA GLU A 2 8.29 -11.27 -3.89
C GLU A 2 6.75 -11.16 -3.84
N GLN A 3 6.07 -12.30 -3.69
CA GLN A 3 4.60 -12.33 -3.64
C GLN A 3 4.18 -11.72 -2.32
N LEU A 4 3.65 -10.50 -2.38
CA LEU A 4 2.96 -9.93 -1.25
C LEU A 4 1.61 -10.64 -1.08
N PRO A 5 1.11 -10.80 0.14
CA PRO A 5 -0.22 -11.32 0.38
C PRO A 5 -1.28 -10.43 -0.27
N GLU A 6 -2.36 -11.02 -0.78
CA GLU A 6 -3.52 -10.27 -1.32
C GLU A 6 -4.15 -9.32 -0.29
N SER A 7 -3.91 -9.55 1.00
CA SER A 7 -4.34 -8.63 2.06
C SER A 7 -3.70 -7.26 1.95
N VAL A 8 -2.47 -7.16 1.41
CA VAL A 8 -1.78 -5.87 1.23
C VAL A 8 -2.52 -5.02 0.20
N ASP A 9 -2.92 -5.62 -0.92
CA ASP A 9 -3.65 -4.89 -1.96
C ASP A 9 -5.01 -4.42 -1.45
N ARG A 10 -5.72 -5.29 -0.72
CA ARG A 10 -6.97 -4.91 -0.07
C ARG A 10 -6.77 -3.77 0.95
N ASP A 11 -5.76 -3.88 1.81
CA ASP A 11 -5.45 -2.85 2.78
C ASP A 11 -5.05 -1.53 2.09
N ILE A 12 -4.38 -1.57 0.94
CA ILE A 12 -4.10 -0.38 0.13
C ILE A 12 -5.41 0.24 -0.40
N LEU A 13 -6.30 -0.56 -0.99
CA LEU A 13 -7.56 -0.07 -1.54
C LEU A 13 -8.49 0.51 -0.46
N GLU A 14 -8.52 -0.09 0.73
CA GLU A 14 -9.31 0.39 1.88
C GLU A 14 -8.62 1.51 2.69
N GLU A 15 -7.51 2.09 2.19
CA GLU A 15 -6.70 3.12 2.87
C GLU A 15 -6.18 2.70 4.27
N ARG A 16 -6.04 1.39 4.49
CA ARG A 16 -5.49 0.80 5.72
C ARG A 16 -3.96 0.76 5.66
N ILE A 17 -3.33 1.93 5.61
CA ILE A 17 -1.88 2.09 5.41
C ILE A 17 -1.04 1.38 6.49
N ILE A 18 -1.39 1.54 7.77
CA ILE A 18 -0.64 0.90 8.88
C ILE A 18 -0.70 -0.64 8.80
N PRO A 19 -1.88 -1.28 8.64
CA PRO A 19 -1.97 -2.71 8.37
C PRO A 19 -1.14 -3.18 7.18
N ALA A 20 -1.24 -2.50 6.03
CA ALA A 20 -0.48 -2.85 4.84
C ALA A 20 1.04 -2.83 5.10
N LEU A 21 1.55 -1.75 5.71
CA LEU A 21 2.97 -1.63 6.06
C LEU A 21 3.41 -2.69 7.05
N LYS A 22 2.58 -3.03 8.04
CA LYS A 22 2.89 -4.10 8.99
C LYS A 22 3.03 -5.45 8.27
N THR A 23 2.07 -5.79 7.40
CA THR A 23 2.10 -7.04 6.63
C THR A 23 3.31 -7.10 5.70
N ILE A 24 3.65 -6.00 5.02
CA ILE A 24 4.85 -5.91 4.17
C ILE A 24 6.11 -6.18 5.00
N ARG A 25 6.25 -5.54 6.16
CA ARG A 25 7.42 -5.74 7.04
C ARG A 25 7.51 -7.17 7.56
N GLU A 26 6.40 -7.77 7.98
CA GLU A 26 6.37 -9.15 8.48
C GLU A 26 6.67 -10.16 7.37
N THR A 27 6.17 -9.91 6.16
CA THR A 27 6.38 -10.81 5.01
C THR A 27 7.81 -10.75 4.49
N LEU A 28 8.37 -9.54 4.36
CA LEU A 28 9.68 -9.33 3.75
C LEU A 28 10.82 -9.24 4.79
N GLY A 29 10.50 -9.24 6.09
CA GLY A 29 11.48 -9.05 7.16
C GLY A 29 12.23 -7.71 7.07
N CYS A 30 11.61 -6.68 6.48
CA CYS A 30 12.30 -5.46 6.08
C CYS A 30 12.14 -4.30 7.07
N THR A 31 12.94 -3.25 6.87
CA THR A 31 12.82 -2.00 7.62
C THR A 31 11.55 -1.25 7.24
N LEU A 32 11.13 -0.29 8.09
CA LEU A 32 9.97 0.55 7.78
C LEU A 32 10.16 1.34 6.48
N HIS A 33 11.37 1.82 6.20
CA HIS A 33 11.65 2.58 4.98
C HIS A 33 11.48 1.70 3.73
N GLN A 34 12.06 0.50 3.75
CA GLN A 34 11.88 -0.47 2.66
C GLN A 34 10.41 -0.88 2.50
N ALA A 35 9.67 -1.02 3.59
CA ALA A 35 8.25 -1.32 3.52
C ALA A 35 7.44 -0.18 2.88
N LEU A 36 7.81 1.08 3.16
CA LEU A 36 7.21 2.24 2.49
C LEU A 36 7.52 2.25 0.99
N ASP A 37 8.75 1.92 0.58
CA ASP A 37 9.10 1.81 -0.84
C ASP A 37 8.26 0.73 -1.54
N VAL A 38 8.12 -0.45 -0.92
CA VAL A 38 7.32 -1.55 -1.44
C VAL A 38 5.83 -1.18 -1.48
N PHE A 39 5.33 -0.53 -0.43
CA PHE A 39 3.95 -0.03 -0.38
C PHE A 39 3.69 0.96 -1.51
N ALA A 40 4.56 1.94 -1.70
CA ALA A 40 4.43 2.95 -2.75
C ALA A 40 4.44 2.31 -4.15
N GLN A 41 5.34 1.35 -4.38
CA GLN A 41 5.37 0.61 -5.64
C GLN A 41 4.04 -0.11 -5.92
N ARG A 42 3.49 -0.81 -4.92
CA ARG A 42 2.23 -1.55 -5.07
C ARG A 42 1.03 -0.65 -5.25
N TYR A 43 0.98 0.45 -4.52
CA TYR A 43 -0.02 1.49 -4.71
C TYR A 43 -0.02 1.99 -6.17
N GLU A 44 1.14 2.29 -6.74
CA GLU A 44 1.26 2.74 -8.13
C GLU A 44 0.84 1.68 -9.15
N GLU A 45 1.17 0.41 -8.91
CA GLU A 45 0.74 -0.70 -9.76
C GLU A 45 -0.79 -0.86 -9.73
N LEU A 46 -1.40 -0.88 -8.54
CA LEU A 46 -2.85 -0.95 -8.40
C LEU A 46 -3.54 0.25 -9.03
N ARG A 47 -3.02 1.46 -8.83
CA ARG A 47 -3.56 2.68 -9.44
C ARG A 47 -3.49 2.67 -10.97
N ARG A 48 -2.50 2.00 -11.55
CA ARG A 48 -2.36 1.85 -13.00
C ARG A 48 -3.31 0.79 -13.54
N ASP A 49 -3.36 -0.37 -12.89
CA ASP A 49 -4.07 -1.54 -13.40
C ASP A 49 -5.56 -1.50 -13.10
N ARG A 50 -5.94 -0.89 -11.97
CA ARG A 50 -7.32 -0.81 -11.46
C ARG A 50 -7.61 0.56 -10.83
N PRO A 51 -7.60 1.64 -11.62
CA PRO A 51 -7.89 2.97 -11.09
C PRO A 51 -9.30 3.09 -10.51
N ASP A 52 -10.29 2.34 -11.03
CA ASP A 52 -11.68 2.37 -10.59
C ASP A 52 -11.92 1.74 -9.21
N ASP A 53 -10.98 0.94 -8.69
CA ASP A 53 -11.09 0.35 -7.35
C ASP A 53 -10.70 1.33 -6.23
N PHE A 54 -10.17 2.52 -6.58
CA PHE A 54 -9.84 3.56 -5.61
C PHE A 54 -11.00 4.56 -5.48
N ASP A 55 -11.62 4.61 -4.31
CA ASP A 55 -12.64 5.62 -3.98
C ASP A 55 -12.04 7.04 -3.87
N LEU A 56 -10.74 7.14 -3.54
CA LEU A 56 -10.07 8.42 -3.28
C LEU A 56 -9.12 8.84 -4.40
N SER A 57 -9.05 10.15 -4.62
CA SER A 57 -8.02 10.75 -5.46
C SER A 57 -6.63 10.60 -4.84
N ARG A 58 -5.56 10.73 -5.65
CA ARG A 58 -4.18 10.63 -5.16
C ARG A 58 -3.86 11.67 -4.08
N ASP A 59 -4.49 12.85 -4.14
CA ASP A 59 -4.29 13.94 -3.18
C ASP A 59 -4.97 13.64 -1.83
N GLU A 60 -6.11 12.96 -1.87
CA GLU A 60 -6.87 12.60 -0.67
C GLU A 60 -6.30 11.36 0.02
N TYR A 61 -5.77 10.42 -0.76
CA TYR A 61 -5.24 9.16 -0.26
C TYR A 61 -4.09 9.37 0.74
N GLY A 62 -4.26 8.92 1.98
CA GLY A 62 -3.21 8.98 3.00
C GLY A 62 -2.97 10.38 3.57
N ARG A 63 -3.87 11.35 3.30
CA ARG A 63 -3.77 12.70 3.84
C ARG A 63 -3.63 12.71 5.36
N ASP A 64 -4.40 11.89 6.08
CA ASP A 64 -4.33 11.78 7.53
C ASP A 64 -3.08 11.05 8.04
N PHE A 65 -2.36 10.34 7.15
CA PHE A 65 -1.16 9.60 7.49
C PHE A 65 0.13 10.39 7.23
N TYR A 66 0.14 11.24 6.20
CA TYR A 66 1.31 12.04 5.78
C TYR A 66 1.27 13.51 6.23
N SER A 67 0.25 13.91 7.01
CA SER A 67 0.11 15.27 7.59
C SER A 67 1.03 15.53 8.79
#